data_AF-A0A971H5I8-F1
#
_entry.id   AF-A0A971H5I8-F1
#
_cell.length_a   1.000
_cell.length_b   1.000
_cell.length_c   1.000
_cell.angle_alpha   90.00
_cell.angle_beta   90.00
_cell.angle_gamma   90.00
#
_symmetry.space_group_name_H-M   'P 1'
#
loop_
_entity.id
_entity.type
_entity.pdbx_description
1 polymer ?
#
loop_
_entity_poly.entity_id
_entity_poly.type
_entity_poly.pdbx_seq_one_letter_code
_entity_poly.pdbx_strand_id
1 'polypeptide(L)'
;MKQKQSGRFAAAEELKIYFNTSGIFLKLLVCLVAILTILIIGCDLYAGYTSEEEPNDLPETANEFQGTNISWTGIIENASDKDYYKVYLSAGNTYRFTLNNLQNDLNLMLYTSDINNIGNSDRNELLDEVIEYAVPTTSFYYVLVEGSVNATDDYLGKYVMNMSVVE
;
A
#
# COMPACT_ATOMS: atom_id res chain seq x y z
N MET A 1 -93.39 17.41 17.86
CA MET A 1 -92.93 18.45 16.90
C MET A 1 -91.60 19.02 17.41
N LYS A 2 -90.74 19.41 16.46
CA LYS A 2 -89.28 19.68 16.53
C LYS A 2 -88.82 20.77 17.53
N GLN A 3 -87.52 20.70 17.88
CA GLN A 3 -86.46 21.75 17.86
C GLN A 3 -85.42 21.42 18.97
N LYS A 4 -84.25 20.82 18.70
CA LYS A 4 -82.96 21.33 18.17
C LYS A 4 -82.29 22.44 19.01
N GLN A 5 -81.20 22.08 19.71
CA GLN A 5 -80.00 22.92 19.95
C GLN A 5 -78.79 21.96 20.03
N SER A 6 -77.88 21.91 19.05
CA SER A 6 -76.81 22.87 18.72
C SER A 6 -75.60 22.77 19.65
N GLY A 7 -74.66 21.87 19.30
CA GLY A 7 -73.27 21.94 19.73
C GLY A 7 -72.38 21.89 18.49
N ARG A 8 -71.84 23.05 18.09
CA ARG A 8 -70.80 23.15 17.06
C ARG A 8 -69.49 22.66 17.68
N PHE A 9 -68.97 21.53 17.23
CA PHE A 9 -67.57 21.19 17.43
C PHE A 9 -66.84 21.52 16.13
N ALA A 10 -65.93 22.50 16.21
CA ALA A 10 -65.09 22.93 15.11
C ALA A 10 -64.31 21.72 14.56
N ALA A 11 -64.22 21.63 13.24
CA ALA A 11 -63.33 20.67 12.60
C ALA A 11 -61.90 20.97 13.06
N ALA A 12 -61.21 19.98 13.63
CA ALA A 12 -59.78 20.06 13.86
C ALA A 12 -59.09 20.03 12.48
N GLU A 13 -58.45 21.12 12.07
CA GLU A 13 -57.52 21.07 10.94
C GLU A 13 -56.30 20.27 11.38
N GLU A 14 -56.00 19.16 10.70
CA GLU A 14 -54.76 18.44 10.91
C GLU A 14 -53.57 19.29 10.43
N LEU A 15 -52.64 19.58 11.33
CA LEU A 15 -51.36 20.21 11.00
C LEU A 15 -50.50 19.21 10.19
N LYS A 16 -50.60 19.26 8.86
CA LYS A 16 -49.71 18.49 7.99
C LYS A 16 -48.29 19.07 8.05
N ILE A 17 -47.40 18.40 8.76
CA ILE A 17 -45.96 18.68 8.72
C ILE A 17 -45.44 18.16 7.37
N TYR A 18 -45.20 19.07 6.43
CA TYR A 18 -44.57 18.74 5.15
C TYR A 18 -43.05 18.64 5.36
N PHE A 19 -42.53 17.42 5.50
CA PHE A 19 -41.09 17.20 5.35
C PHE A 19 -40.73 17.37 3.88
N ASN A 20 -39.89 18.37 3.57
CA ASN A 20 -39.42 18.60 2.21
C ASN A 20 -38.48 17.45 1.80
N THR A 21 -39.01 16.45 1.10
CA THR A 21 -38.27 15.29 0.59
C THR A 21 -37.50 15.59 -0.70
N SER A 22 -37.68 16.78 -1.29
CA SER A 22 -37.00 17.14 -2.53
C SER A 22 -35.47 17.17 -2.31
N GLY A 23 -34.77 16.33 -3.06
CA GLY A 23 -33.32 16.24 -3.00
C GLY A 23 -32.73 15.47 -1.83
N ILE A 24 -33.52 14.82 -0.97
CA ILE A 24 -32.96 14.01 0.13
C ILE A 24 -32.15 12.82 -0.41
N PHE A 25 -32.65 12.18 -1.47
CA PHE A 25 -31.93 11.12 -2.20
C PHE A 25 -30.64 11.62 -2.83
N LEU A 26 -30.67 12.83 -3.43
CA LEU A 26 -29.48 13.42 -4.04
C LEU A 26 -28.42 13.75 -2.99
N LYS A 27 -28.83 14.27 -1.82
CA LYS A 27 -27.92 14.53 -0.69
C LYS A 27 -27.33 13.26 -0.11
N LEU A 28 -28.15 12.22 0.09
CA LEU A 28 -27.68 10.91 0.55
C LEU A 28 -26.72 10.26 -0.46
N LEU A 29 -27.02 10.39 -1.75
CA LEU A 29 -26.14 9.91 -2.83
C LEU A 29 -24.80 10.65 -2.84
N VAL A 30 -24.81 11.98 -2.71
CA VAL A 30 -23.57 12.79 -2.61
C VAL A 30 -22.76 12.40 -1.37
N CYS A 31 -23.40 12.21 -0.22
CA CYS A 31 -22.72 11.73 0.99
C CYS A 31 -22.14 10.33 0.82
N LEU A 32 -22.88 9.41 0.21
CA LEU A 32 -22.44 8.03 -0.03
C LEU A 32 -21.24 7.99 -0.99
N VAL A 33 -21.28 8.78 -2.07
CA VAL A 33 -20.17 8.89 -3.02
C VAL A 33 -18.95 9.51 -2.34
N ALA A 34 -19.11 10.56 -1.52
CA ALA A 34 -18.01 11.17 -0.78
C ALA A 34 -17.36 10.17 0.21
N ILE A 35 -18.17 9.40 0.93
CA ILE A 35 -17.68 8.36 1.85
C ILE A 35 -16.98 7.25 1.07
N LEU A 36 -17.54 6.79 -0.05
CA LEU A 36 -16.94 5.77 -0.88
C LEU A 36 -15.60 6.26 -1.48
N THR A 37 -15.51 7.52 -1.91
CA THR A 37 -14.23 8.10 -2.37
C THR A 37 -13.20 8.18 -1.23
N ILE A 38 -13.62 8.49 0.00
CA ILE A 38 -12.71 8.52 1.16
C ILE A 38 -12.28 7.11 1.55
N LEU A 39 -13.14 6.09 1.41
CA LEU A 39 -12.78 4.70 1.68
C LEU A 39 -11.88 4.11 0.58
N ILE A 40 -12.08 4.50 -0.68
CA ILE A 40 -11.24 4.09 -1.82
C ILE A 40 -9.87 4.80 -1.78
N ILE A 41 -9.82 6.09 -1.44
CA ILE A 41 -8.56 6.87 -1.39
C ILE A 41 -7.86 6.69 -0.04
N GLY A 42 -8.62 6.43 1.02
CA GLY A 42 -8.12 6.34 2.40
C GLY A 42 -7.49 5.01 2.77
N CYS A 43 -7.57 3.97 1.92
CA CYS A 43 -6.77 2.76 2.14
C CYS A 43 -5.27 3.02 1.96
N ASP A 44 -4.90 4.07 1.23
CA ASP A 44 -3.50 4.36 0.89
C ASP A 44 -2.94 5.60 1.63
N LEU A 45 -3.70 6.17 2.58
CA LEU A 45 -3.27 7.33 3.38
C LEU A 45 -2.93 6.95 4.83
N TYR A 46 -2.21 5.83 4.99
CA TYR A 46 -1.50 5.51 6.22
C TYR A 46 -0.02 5.83 6.04
N ALA A 47 0.64 6.27 7.10
CA ALA A 47 1.94 6.92 7.08
C ALA A 47 3.05 6.12 6.37
N GLY A 48 3.26 6.39 5.08
CA GLY A 48 4.55 6.40 4.37
C GLY A 48 5.30 5.08 4.15
N TYR A 49 4.94 4.00 4.86
CA TYR A 49 5.60 2.70 4.76
C TYR A 49 4.58 1.58 4.64
N THR A 50 4.80 0.68 3.68
CA THR A 50 4.10 -0.62 3.60
C THR A 50 4.95 -1.66 4.33
N SER A 51 4.35 -2.63 5.01
CA SER A 51 5.10 -3.74 5.61
C SER A 51 5.14 -4.93 4.65
N GLU A 52 6.20 -5.73 4.72
CA GLU A 52 6.22 -7.05 4.08
C GLU A 52 5.03 -7.92 4.54
N GLU A 53 4.68 -8.90 3.71
CA GLU A 53 3.67 -9.92 4.02
C GLU A 53 4.21 -11.31 3.71
N GLU A 54 4.23 -12.17 4.72
CA GLU A 54 4.69 -13.55 4.59
C GLU A 54 3.58 -14.52 4.17
N PRO A 55 3.86 -15.60 3.38
CA PRO A 55 5.18 -16.00 2.89
C PRO A 55 5.62 -15.23 1.62
N ASN A 56 6.87 -14.78 1.56
CA ASN A 56 7.44 -14.09 0.38
C ASN A 56 8.84 -14.65 -0.04
N ASP A 57 9.25 -15.78 0.52
CA ASP A 57 10.50 -16.54 0.27
C ASP A 57 10.81 -16.89 -1.20
N LEU A 58 9.84 -16.73 -2.10
CA LEU A 58 9.91 -17.14 -3.51
C LEU A 58 9.44 -16.02 -4.44
N PRO A 59 9.98 -15.92 -5.67
CA PRO A 59 9.49 -14.95 -6.66
C PRO A 59 7.99 -15.06 -6.97
N GLU A 60 7.41 -16.27 -6.86
CA GLU A 60 5.98 -16.49 -7.08
C GLU A 60 5.09 -15.97 -5.94
N THR A 61 5.66 -15.81 -4.73
CA THR A 61 4.96 -15.31 -3.54
C THR A 61 5.40 -13.89 -3.16
N ALA A 62 6.25 -13.27 -3.97
CA ALA A 62 6.80 -11.95 -3.75
C ALA A 62 5.73 -10.88 -3.46
N ASN A 63 6.02 -9.98 -2.52
CA ASN A 63 5.15 -8.85 -2.23
C ASN A 63 5.17 -7.84 -3.40
N GLU A 64 4.00 -7.47 -3.92
CA GLU A 64 3.91 -6.56 -5.06
C GLU A 64 3.93 -5.09 -4.64
N PHE A 65 4.91 -4.35 -5.15
CA PHE A 65 5.03 -2.90 -4.98
C PHE A 65 4.13 -2.17 -5.98
N GLN A 66 3.17 -1.39 -5.48
CA GLN A 66 2.31 -0.56 -6.33
C GLN A 66 2.71 0.92 -6.29
N GLY A 67 3.42 1.38 -7.33
CA GLY A 67 3.73 2.80 -7.57
C GLY A 67 5.22 3.11 -7.63
N THR A 68 5.58 4.40 -7.50
CA THR A 68 6.96 4.90 -7.57
C THR A 68 7.23 5.81 -6.37
N ASN A 69 8.44 5.76 -5.79
CA ASN A 69 8.81 6.48 -4.56
C ASN A 69 8.10 5.94 -3.32
N ILE A 70 8.34 4.66 -3.02
CA ILE A 70 7.69 3.94 -1.93
C ILE A 70 8.78 3.34 -1.04
N SER A 71 8.46 3.24 0.24
CA SER A 71 9.31 2.65 1.27
C SER A 71 8.58 1.48 1.92
N TRP A 72 9.28 0.37 2.12
CA TRP A 72 8.76 -0.82 2.77
C TRP A 72 9.60 -1.19 3.97
N THR A 73 8.97 -1.67 5.03
CA THR A 73 9.66 -2.24 6.18
C THR A 73 9.58 -3.75 6.13
N GLY A 74 10.69 -4.41 6.38
CA GLY A 74 10.73 -5.86 6.46
C GLY A 74 11.68 -6.39 7.53
N ILE A 75 11.72 -7.70 7.66
CA ILE A 75 12.43 -8.47 8.69
C ILE A 75 12.94 -9.76 8.07
N ILE A 76 14.27 -9.93 8.00
CA ILE A 76 14.85 -11.24 7.75
C ILE A 76 14.87 -12.01 9.07
N GLU A 77 13.92 -12.93 9.25
CA GLU A 77 13.71 -13.72 10.44
C GLU A 77 14.86 -14.66 10.75
N ASN A 78 15.54 -15.20 9.72
CA ASN A 78 16.68 -16.12 9.85
C ASN A 78 17.48 -16.24 8.54
N ALA A 79 18.60 -16.95 8.54
CA ALA A 79 19.47 -17.07 7.35
C ALA A 79 18.85 -17.78 6.13
N SER A 80 17.71 -18.47 6.28
CA SER A 80 16.99 -19.09 5.16
C SER A 80 15.86 -18.22 4.60
N ASP A 81 15.49 -17.16 5.32
CA ASP A 81 14.43 -16.22 4.95
C ASP A 81 14.89 -15.30 3.81
N LYS A 82 14.00 -15.12 2.83
CA LYS A 82 14.25 -14.38 1.59
C LYS A 82 13.04 -13.51 1.25
N ASP A 83 13.15 -12.22 1.51
CA ASP A 83 12.07 -11.31 1.11
C ASP A 83 12.16 -10.94 -0.38
N TYR A 84 11.31 -11.57 -1.20
CA TYR A 84 11.12 -11.13 -2.58
C TYR A 84 10.04 -10.04 -2.69
N TYR A 85 10.38 -9.01 -3.45
CA TYR A 85 9.47 -7.95 -3.87
C TYR A 85 9.34 -7.93 -5.39
N LYS A 86 8.12 -7.76 -5.89
CA LYS A 86 7.83 -7.62 -7.31
C LYS A 86 7.49 -6.18 -7.65
N VAL A 87 8.26 -5.58 -8.55
CA VAL A 87 8.15 -4.16 -8.92
C VAL A 87 7.89 -4.03 -10.42
N TYR A 88 7.02 -3.11 -10.83
CA TYR A 88 6.81 -2.80 -12.26
C TYR A 88 7.65 -1.58 -12.66
N LEU A 89 8.64 -1.80 -13.52
CA LEU A 89 9.57 -0.74 -13.93
C LEU A 89 9.33 -0.35 -15.38
N SER A 90 9.42 0.96 -15.67
CA SER A 90 9.24 1.49 -17.02
C SER A 90 10.56 1.73 -17.74
N ALA A 91 10.65 1.31 -19.00
CA ALA A 91 11.82 1.53 -19.84
C ALA A 91 12.17 3.01 -20.00
N GLY A 92 13.46 3.31 -20.06
CA GLY A 92 13.98 4.66 -20.23
C GLY A 92 14.15 5.44 -18.91
N ASN A 93 13.62 4.94 -17.80
CA ASN A 93 13.90 5.47 -16.47
C ASN A 93 15.10 4.76 -15.84
N THR A 94 15.81 5.47 -14.96
CA THR A 94 16.74 4.85 -14.01
C THR A 94 16.07 4.78 -12.65
N TYR A 95 16.04 3.60 -12.04
CA TYR A 95 15.51 3.42 -10.69
C TYR A 95 16.65 3.20 -9.72
N ARG A 96 16.53 3.77 -8.52
CA ARG A 96 17.39 3.48 -7.38
C ARG A 96 16.61 2.66 -6.37
N PHE A 97 17.22 1.55 -5.97
CA PHE A 97 16.80 0.73 -4.84
C PHE A 97 17.79 0.96 -3.70
N THR A 98 17.28 1.15 -2.48
CA THR A 98 18.12 1.35 -1.31
C THR A 98 17.58 0.53 -0.14
N LEU A 99 18.45 -0.28 0.46
CA LEU A 99 18.19 -0.95 1.73
C LEU A 99 18.91 -0.19 2.83
N ASN A 100 18.20 0.28 3.84
CA ASN A 100 18.78 1.05 4.94
C ASN A 100 18.09 0.75 6.27
N ASN A 101 18.54 1.44 7.34
CA ASN A 101 18.07 1.20 8.70
C ASN A 101 18.26 -0.28 9.13
N LEU A 102 19.39 -0.84 8.71
CA LEU A 102 19.75 -2.25 8.91
C LEU A 102 20.05 -2.53 10.39
N GLN A 103 19.56 -3.67 10.89
CA GLN A 103 19.93 -4.18 12.21
C GLN A 103 21.05 -5.21 12.17
N ASN A 104 21.24 -5.91 11.04
CA ASN A 104 22.43 -6.72 10.74
C ASN A 104 22.82 -6.57 9.26
N ASP A 105 23.88 -7.29 8.88
CA ASP A 105 24.41 -7.36 7.51
C ASP A 105 23.45 -8.10 6.58
N LEU A 106 22.81 -7.34 5.68
CA LEU A 106 21.81 -7.81 4.71
C LEU A 106 22.22 -7.38 3.30
N ASN A 107 21.92 -8.22 2.32
CA ASN A 107 22.23 -7.98 0.92
C ASN A 107 20.98 -7.55 0.14
N LEU A 108 21.20 -6.79 -0.93
CA LEU A 108 20.17 -6.38 -1.87
C LEU A 108 20.52 -6.91 -3.27
N MET A 109 19.56 -7.55 -3.94
CA MET A 109 19.74 -8.04 -5.31
C MET A 109 18.57 -7.62 -6.19
N LEU A 110 18.83 -7.48 -7.49
CA LEU A 110 17.83 -7.15 -8.51
C LEU A 110 17.85 -8.19 -9.62
N TYR A 111 16.65 -8.63 -10.03
CA TYR A 111 16.44 -9.64 -11.04
C TYR A 111 15.42 -9.18 -12.09
N THR A 112 15.57 -9.67 -13.32
CA THR A 112 14.54 -9.55 -14.37
C THR A 112 13.31 -10.42 -14.06
N SER A 113 12.22 -10.27 -14.82
CA SER A 113 11.04 -11.15 -14.73
C SER A 113 11.35 -12.65 -14.89
N ASP A 114 12.41 -13.01 -15.62
CA ASP A 114 12.84 -14.39 -15.82
C ASP A 114 13.88 -14.85 -14.76
N ILE A 115 14.01 -14.12 -13.66
CA ILE A 115 14.92 -14.41 -12.52
C ILE A 115 16.40 -14.44 -12.91
N ASN A 116 16.80 -13.70 -13.96
CA ASN A 116 18.21 -13.39 -14.21
C ASN A 116 18.68 -12.26 -13.30
N ASN A 117 19.75 -12.49 -12.52
CA ASN A 117 20.36 -11.47 -11.68
C ASN A 117 21.01 -10.37 -12.55
N ILE A 118 20.73 -9.11 -12.23
CA ILE A 118 21.18 -7.93 -12.97
C ILE A 118 21.79 -6.84 -12.09
N GLY A 119 21.79 -7.03 -10.76
CA GLY A 119 22.40 -6.12 -9.81
C GLY A 119 22.52 -6.76 -8.43
N ASN A 120 23.59 -6.42 -7.71
CA ASN A 120 23.85 -6.87 -6.34
C ASN A 120 24.51 -5.73 -5.58
N SER A 121 24.19 -5.63 -4.30
CA SER A 121 24.88 -4.78 -3.32
C SER A 121 24.99 -5.60 -2.03
N ASP A 122 26.22 -5.81 -1.58
CA ASP A 122 26.63 -6.71 -0.50
C ASP A 122 27.67 -6.03 0.42
N ARG A 123 27.36 -4.81 0.86
CA ARG A 123 28.27 -3.99 1.65
C ARG A 123 28.27 -4.47 3.09
N ASN A 124 29.47 -4.69 3.64
CA ASN A 124 29.62 -5.21 4.99
C ASN A 124 28.91 -4.37 6.08
N GLU A 125 28.56 -5.06 7.16
CA GLU A 125 28.00 -4.51 8.40
C GLU A 125 26.64 -3.85 8.21
N LEU A 126 26.46 -2.60 8.60
CA LEU A 126 25.17 -1.89 8.58
C LEU A 126 25.17 -0.78 7.52
N LEU A 127 26.00 -0.91 6.49
CA LEU A 127 26.08 0.06 5.42
C LEU A 127 24.85 -0.07 4.53
N ASP A 128 24.27 1.06 4.13
CA ASP A 128 23.13 1.04 3.20
C ASP A 128 23.50 0.34 1.88
N GLU A 129 22.66 -0.59 1.44
CA GLU A 129 22.77 -1.21 0.13
C GLU A 129 22.14 -0.33 -0.93
N VAL A 130 22.76 -0.23 -2.10
CA VAL A 130 22.27 0.63 -3.19
C VAL A 130 22.46 -0.03 -4.55
N ILE A 131 21.37 -0.15 -5.30
CA ILE A 131 21.40 -0.53 -6.71
C ILE A 131 20.76 0.57 -7.53
N GLU A 132 21.46 1.04 -8.57
CA GLU A 132 20.87 1.86 -9.63
C GLU A 132 20.81 1.08 -10.93
N TYR A 133 19.65 1.11 -11.59
CA TYR A 133 19.43 0.35 -12.81
C TYR A 133 18.66 1.16 -13.85
N ALA A 134 19.28 1.35 -15.01
CA ALA A 134 18.65 1.94 -16.19
C ALA A 134 17.82 0.87 -16.91
N VAL A 135 16.50 1.04 -16.91
CA VAL A 135 15.57 -0.01 -17.32
C VAL A 135 15.48 -0.06 -18.86
N PRO A 136 15.87 -1.16 -19.51
CA PRO A 136 15.84 -1.27 -20.97
C PRO A 136 14.46 -1.69 -21.50
N THR A 137 13.64 -2.34 -20.68
CA THR A 137 12.34 -2.90 -21.09
C THR A 137 11.34 -2.75 -19.96
N THR A 138 10.16 -2.22 -20.29
CA THR A 138 9.05 -2.09 -19.36
C THR A 138 8.53 -3.48 -19.02
N SER A 139 8.66 -3.91 -17.77
CA SER A 139 8.26 -5.23 -17.30
C SER A 139 8.20 -5.25 -15.78
N PHE A 140 7.80 -6.40 -15.24
CA PHE A 140 8.09 -6.74 -13.86
C PHE A 140 9.56 -7.11 -13.67
N TYR A 141 10.07 -6.73 -12.51
CA TYR A 141 11.38 -7.09 -11.99
C TYR A 141 11.19 -7.57 -10.55
N TYR A 142 12.21 -8.24 -10.02
CA TYR A 142 12.21 -8.73 -8.66
C TYR A 142 13.37 -8.14 -7.88
N VAL A 143 13.10 -7.64 -6.68
CA VAL A 143 14.10 -7.22 -5.71
C VAL A 143 14.12 -8.29 -4.63
N LEU A 144 15.30 -8.73 -4.23
CA LEU A 144 15.48 -9.66 -3.13
C LEU A 144 16.25 -8.97 -2.02
N VAL A 145 15.78 -9.14 -0.79
CA VAL A 145 16.54 -8.88 0.43
C VAL A 145 16.84 -10.21 1.09
N GLU A 146 18.09 -10.44 1.49
CA GLU A 146 18.46 -11.65 2.21
C GLU A 146 19.61 -11.37 3.20
N GLY A 147 19.85 -12.29 4.12
CA GLY A 147 21.00 -12.24 5.01
C GLY A 147 22.34 -12.29 4.27
N SER A 148 23.33 -11.52 4.73
CA SER A 148 24.73 -11.70 4.29
C SER A 148 25.22 -13.12 4.60
N VAL A 149 26.14 -13.64 3.78
CA VAL A 149 26.77 -14.96 4.01
C VAL A 149 27.54 -15.03 5.33
N ASN A 150 27.89 -13.88 5.91
CA ASN A 150 28.55 -13.78 7.20
C ASN A 150 27.55 -13.60 8.36
N ALA A 151 26.26 -13.51 8.07
CA ALA A 151 25.22 -13.36 9.07
C ALA A 151 25.06 -14.69 9.80
N THR A 152 25.60 -14.77 11.02
CA THR A 152 25.63 -15.98 11.85
C THR A 152 24.45 -16.11 12.80
N ASP A 153 23.59 -15.09 12.84
CA ASP A 153 22.50 -15.01 13.81
C ASP A 153 21.26 -15.74 13.31
N ASP A 154 20.51 -16.33 14.24
CA ASP A 154 19.21 -16.93 13.95
C ASP A 154 18.18 -15.86 13.57
N TYR A 155 18.43 -14.58 13.86
CA TYR A 155 17.60 -13.41 13.52
C TYR A 155 18.46 -12.32 12.87
N LEU A 156 18.17 -11.99 11.61
CA LEU A 156 19.00 -11.07 10.83
C LEU A 156 18.42 -9.66 10.75
N GLY A 157 17.16 -9.48 11.13
CA GLY A 157 16.70 -8.18 11.63
C GLY A 157 15.98 -7.30 10.63
N LYS A 158 15.55 -6.16 11.15
CA LYS A 158 14.72 -5.19 10.41
C LYS A 158 15.51 -4.44 9.35
N TYR A 159 14.81 -4.05 8.30
CA TYR A 159 15.28 -3.12 7.29
C TYR A 159 14.17 -2.21 6.79
N VAL A 160 14.58 -1.18 6.04
CA VAL A 160 13.70 -0.36 5.22
C VAL A 160 14.21 -0.43 3.77
N MET A 161 13.36 -0.87 2.84
CA MET A 161 13.65 -0.87 1.41
C MET A 161 12.96 0.32 0.75
N ASN A 162 13.69 1.07 -0.07
CA ASN A 162 13.19 2.24 -0.77
C ASN A 162 13.39 2.04 -2.27
N MET A 163 12.39 2.42 -3.06
CA MET A 163 12.49 2.49 -4.52
C MET A 163 12.11 3.89 -5.00
N SER A 164 12.99 4.54 -5.75
CA SER A 164 12.74 5.84 -6.37
C SER A 164 13.21 5.90 -7.82
N VAL A 165 12.67 6.84 -8.59
CA VAL A 165 13.22 7.20 -9.91
C VAL A 165 14.35 8.20 -9.69
N VAL A 166 15.48 8.00 -10.36
CA VAL A 166 16.59 8.97 -10.37
C VAL A 166 16.25 10.06 -11.40
N GLU A 167 16.14 11.30 -10.94
CA GLU A 167 15.92 12.49 -11.77
C GLU A 167 17.18 12.96 -12.51
#